data_AF-A0A932LEQ3-F1
#
_entry.id   AF-A0A932LEQ3-F1
#
_cell.length_a   1.000
_cell.length_b   1.000
_cell.length_c   1.000
_cell.angle_alpha   90.00
_cell.angle_beta   90.00
_cell.angle_gamma   90.00
#
_symmetry.space_group_name_H-M   'P 1'
#
loop_
_entity.id
_entity.type
_entity.pdbx_description
1 polymer ?
#
loop_
_entity_poly.entity_id
_entity_poly.type
_entity_poly.pdbx_seq_one_letter_code
_entity_poly.pdbx_strand_id
1 'polypeptide(L)'
;MAEKLPAFRRRLGRPLPLTEKILLTHLHDPEHQELVRGRSNLQLHPDRVAMQDATAQMALLQFMTAGRDRVAVPTTLHCDHMIQAYVGAKADTERALHENEEVYTFLQKVSEKYGIGFWRPGSGIIHQVVLENYAFPGGLMIGTDSHTPNAGGLGMLAIGVGGADAVDAMVGMPWEVKYPELIGIHLTGRLSGWTSPKDVILYLCGVLTVKGGTNKILEYFGPGTRSISCTGKGTITNMGAELGATTSVFPYDDRM
;
A
#
# COMPACT_ATOMS: atom_id res chain seq x y z
N MET A 1 0.04 -19.22 -3.04
CA MET A 1 -0.08 -18.84 -1.61
C MET A 1 -0.32 -20.04 -0.68
N ALA A 2 -1.39 -20.82 -0.88
CA ALA A 2 -1.82 -21.88 0.05
C ALA A 2 -0.78 -23.01 0.29
N GLU A 3 0.00 -23.38 -0.72
CA GLU A 3 0.94 -24.51 -0.65
C GLU A 3 2.14 -24.26 0.28
N LYS A 4 2.57 -23.00 0.43
CA LYS A 4 3.71 -22.62 1.28
C LYS A 4 3.35 -22.53 2.77
N LEU A 5 2.09 -22.25 3.10
CA LEU A 5 1.66 -21.96 4.49
C LEU A 5 1.84 -23.13 5.47
N PRO A 6 1.59 -24.41 5.12
CA PRO A 6 1.85 -25.53 6.02
C PRO A 6 3.32 -25.63 6.45
N ALA A 7 4.27 -25.32 5.56
CA ALA A 7 5.69 -25.33 5.88
C ALA A 7 6.03 -24.25 6.92
N PHE A 8 5.53 -23.03 6.75
CA PHE A 8 5.71 -21.96 7.74
C PHE A 8 5.07 -22.25 9.08
N ARG A 9 3.87 -22.86 9.10
CA ARG A 9 3.22 -23.28 10.35
C ARG A 9 4.05 -24.32 11.11
N ARG A 10 4.65 -25.28 10.38
CA ARG A 10 5.58 -26.27 10.98
C ARG A 10 6.85 -25.59 11.50
N ARG A 11 7.45 -24.70 10.71
CA ARG A 11 8.69 -23.98 11.06
C ARG A 11 8.53 -23.07 12.27
N LEU A 12 7.39 -22.38 12.39
CA LEU A 12 7.11 -21.44 13.47
C LEU A 12 6.39 -22.07 14.68
N GLY A 13 5.85 -23.28 14.53
CA GLY A 13 5.15 -24.00 15.60
C GLY A 13 3.85 -23.34 16.09
N ARG A 14 3.23 -22.46 15.28
CA ARG A 14 2.04 -21.69 15.68
C ARG A 14 1.13 -21.31 14.50
N PRO A 15 -0.14 -20.92 14.76
CA PRO A 15 -1.00 -20.32 13.75
C PRO A 15 -0.42 -19.03 13.19
N LEU A 16 -0.82 -18.70 11.95
CA LEU A 16 -0.41 -17.49 11.24
C LEU A 16 -1.61 -16.53 11.11
N PRO A 17 -1.49 -15.28 11.59
CA PRO A 17 -2.42 -14.20 11.27
C PRO A 17 -2.36 -13.86 9.77
N LEU A 18 -3.32 -13.07 9.29
CA LEU A 18 -3.43 -12.74 7.86
C LEU A 18 -2.16 -12.07 7.34
N THR A 19 -1.65 -11.10 8.10
CA THR A 19 -0.45 -10.33 7.75
C THR A 19 0.74 -11.26 7.49
N GLU A 20 0.99 -12.24 8.37
CA GLU A 20 2.09 -13.18 8.17
C GLU A 20 1.84 -14.14 7.01
N LYS A 21 0.58 -14.57 6.77
CA LYS A 21 0.28 -15.38 5.59
C LYS A 21 0.70 -14.63 4.32
N ILE A 22 0.41 -13.34 4.23
CA ILE A 22 0.80 -12.49 3.10
C ILE A 22 2.32 -12.36 3.05
N LEU A 23 2.96 -11.78 4.06
CA LEU A 23 4.41 -11.55 4.06
C LEU A 23 5.22 -12.83 3.77
N LEU A 24 4.94 -13.93 4.47
CA LEU A 24 5.74 -15.15 4.36
C LEU A 24 5.63 -15.81 2.99
N THR A 25 4.50 -15.64 2.29
CA THR A 25 4.32 -16.22 0.96
C THR A 25 5.02 -15.43 -0.16
N HIS A 26 5.40 -14.18 0.14
CA HIS A 26 6.15 -13.26 -0.73
C HIS A 26 7.65 -13.21 -0.40
N LEU A 27 8.15 -14.06 0.50
CA LEU A 27 9.58 -14.16 0.78
C LEU A 27 10.38 -14.58 -0.45
N HIS A 28 11.52 -13.92 -0.64
CA HIS A 28 12.50 -14.27 -1.66
C HIS A 28 13.11 -15.66 -1.41
N ASP A 29 13.58 -15.91 -0.19
CA ASP A 29 14.10 -17.21 0.26
C ASP A 29 13.29 -17.72 1.47
N PRO A 30 12.14 -18.39 1.25
CA PRO A 30 11.24 -18.81 2.32
C PRO A 30 11.85 -19.88 3.26
N GLU A 31 12.85 -20.63 2.78
CA GLU A 31 13.46 -21.73 3.53
C GLU A 31 14.46 -21.20 4.57
N HIS A 32 15.30 -20.24 4.19
CA HIS A 32 16.41 -19.78 5.04
C HIS A 32 16.14 -18.44 5.75
N GLN A 33 15.17 -17.63 5.30
CA GLN A 33 14.84 -16.33 5.91
C GLN A 33 14.68 -16.42 7.43
N GLU A 34 15.38 -15.59 8.21
CA GLU A 34 15.15 -15.47 9.65
C GLU A 34 13.78 -14.82 9.94
N LEU A 35 13.01 -15.38 10.88
CA LEU A 35 11.62 -15.01 11.14
C LEU A 35 11.37 -14.58 12.60
N VAL A 36 12.08 -13.55 13.06
CA VAL A 36 11.86 -12.94 14.38
C VAL A 36 11.22 -11.56 14.23
N ARG A 37 9.93 -11.44 14.63
CA ARG A 37 9.22 -10.15 14.60
C ARG A 37 9.96 -9.09 15.42
N GLY A 38 9.95 -7.85 14.94
CA GLY A 38 10.62 -6.73 15.57
C GLY A 38 12.15 -6.74 15.45
N ARG A 39 12.75 -7.76 14.81
CA ARG A 39 14.20 -7.91 14.70
C ARG A 39 14.69 -8.25 13.29
N SER A 40 14.16 -9.31 12.67
CA SER A 40 14.62 -9.76 11.36
C SER A 40 14.21 -8.77 10.28
N ASN A 41 15.02 -8.64 9.23
CA ASN A 41 14.62 -7.93 8.03
C ASN A 41 14.20 -8.96 6.97
N LEU A 42 12.96 -8.86 6.53
CA LEU A 42 12.40 -9.73 5.51
C LEU A 42 12.82 -9.23 4.13
N GLN A 43 13.23 -10.16 3.27
CA GLN A 43 13.44 -9.90 1.85
C GLN A 43 12.23 -10.39 1.06
N LEU A 44 11.50 -9.47 0.45
CA LEU A 44 10.20 -9.71 -0.16
C LEU A 44 10.19 -9.37 -1.66
N HIS A 45 9.33 -10.04 -2.40
CA HIS A 45 8.97 -9.66 -3.77
C HIS A 45 7.54 -9.13 -3.77
N PRO A 46 7.34 -7.79 -3.83
CA PRO A 46 6.02 -7.21 -4.04
C PRO A 46 5.44 -7.62 -5.39
N ASP A 47 4.11 -7.79 -5.47
CA ASP A 47 3.41 -8.09 -6.72
C ASP A 47 3.38 -6.89 -7.67
N ARG A 48 3.44 -5.67 -7.13
CA ARG A 48 3.37 -4.42 -7.91
C ARG A 48 3.94 -3.21 -7.17
N VAL A 49 4.16 -2.15 -7.96
CA VAL A 49 4.53 -0.82 -7.50
C VAL A 49 3.48 0.21 -7.95
N ALA A 50 3.19 1.20 -7.09
CA ALA A 50 2.40 2.38 -7.47
C ALA A 50 3.12 3.67 -7.04
N MET A 51 3.22 4.65 -7.93
CA MET A 51 3.87 5.93 -7.64
C MET A 51 2.93 7.09 -7.96
N GLN A 52 3.04 8.17 -7.20
CA GLN A 52 2.35 9.43 -7.48
C GLN A 52 3.34 10.46 -8.04
N ASP A 53 2.86 11.44 -8.79
CA ASP A 53 3.68 12.36 -9.60
C ASP A 53 4.68 13.23 -8.82
N ALA A 54 4.42 13.54 -7.54
CA ALA A 54 5.37 14.27 -6.70
C ALA A 54 6.58 13.42 -6.28
N THR A 55 6.42 12.11 -6.06
CA THR A 55 7.53 11.20 -5.68
C THR A 55 8.09 10.40 -6.85
N ALA A 56 7.29 10.19 -7.90
CA ALA A 56 7.66 9.42 -9.08
C ALA A 56 8.79 10.07 -9.88
N GLN A 57 8.88 11.40 -9.91
CA GLN A 57 9.94 12.10 -10.63
C GLN A 57 11.33 11.61 -10.21
N MET A 58 11.59 11.60 -8.91
CA MET A 58 12.89 11.19 -8.38
C MET A 58 13.09 9.66 -8.44
N ALA A 59 12.04 8.88 -8.18
CA ALA A 59 12.11 7.42 -8.32
C ALA A 59 12.45 6.99 -9.76
N LEU A 60 11.87 7.65 -10.76
CA LEU A 60 12.13 7.38 -12.16
C LEU A 60 13.52 7.84 -12.60
N LEU A 61 14.01 8.99 -12.12
CA LEU A 61 15.39 9.42 -12.37
C LEU A 61 16.40 8.39 -11.82
N GLN A 62 16.15 7.83 -10.63
CA GLN A 62 16.97 6.74 -10.08
C GLN A 62 16.82 5.44 -10.87
N PHE A 63 15.62 5.08 -11.30
CA PHE A 63 15.41 3.89 -12.14
C PHE A 63 16.16 4.01 -13.48
N MET A 64 16.18 5.20 -14.08
CA MET A 64 16.88 5.46 -15.34
C MET A 64 18.40 5.22 -15.25
N THR A 65 19.01 5.38 -14.07
CA THR A 65 20.44 5.10 -13.87
C THR A 65 20.73 3.62 -13.61
N ALA A 66 19.71 2.81 -13.34
CA ALA A 66 19.87 1.37 -13.08
C ALA A 66 20.15 0.54 -14.35
N GLY A 67 20.07 1.15 -15.54
CA GLY A 67 20.40 0.48 -16.82
C GLY A 67 19.44 -0.64 -17.22
N ARG A 68 18.22 -0.68 -16.66
CA ARG A 68 17.16 -1.62 -17.07
C ARG A 68 16.38 -1.10 -18.26
N ASP A 69 15.98 -2.00 -19.16
CA ASP A 69 15.15 -1.64 -20.32
C ASP A 69 13.67 -1.46 -19.98
N ARG A 70 13.19 -2.13 -18.92
CA ARG A 70 11.80 -2.09 -18.44
C ARG A 70 11.72 -2.46 -16.97
N VAL A 71 10.61 -2.11 -16.32
CA VAL A 71 10.32 -2.54 -14.94
C VAL A 71 10.10 -4.05 -14.84
N ALA A 72 10.50 -4.64 -13.71
CA ALA A 72 10.44 -6.08 -13.44
C ALA A 72 9.06 -6.56 -12.95
N VAL A 73 8.30 -5.67 -12.30
CA VAL A 73 6.94 -5.92 -11.80
C VAL A 73 5.96 -4.90 -12.38
N PRO A 74 4.65 -5.20 -12.44
CA PRO A 74 3.64 -4.21 -12.82
C PRO A 74 3.78 -2.92 -12.02
N THR A 75 3.96 -1.80 -12.71
CA THR A 75 4.16 -0.48 -12.12
C THR A 75 3.18 0.52 -12.72
N THR A 76 2.61 1.39 -11.89
CA THR A 76 1.74 2.48 -12.34
C THR A 76 2.16 3.81 -11.73
N LEU A 77 2.10 4.86 -12.53
CA LEU A 77 2.26 6.24 -12.13
C LEU A 77 0.90 6.97 -12.17
N HIS A 78 0.63 7.79 -11.16
CA HIS A 78 -0.62 8.56 -11.01
C HIS A 78 -0.34 10.06 -10.90
N CYS A 79 -0.99 10.87 -11.72
CA CYS A 79 -0.85 12.33 -11.70
C CYS A 79 -1.96 13.01 -10.89
N ASP A 80 -1.73 13.16 -9.57
CA ASP A 80 -2.73 13.63 -8.61
C ASP A 80 -2.24 14.67 -7.60
N HIS A 81 -0.94 14.92 -7.45
CA HIS A 81 -0.41 15.86 -6.46
C HIS A 81 -0.11 17.27 -7.01
N MET A 82 -0.11 17.46 -8.34
CA MET A 82 0.22 18.74 -8.97
C MET A 82 -0.99 19.53 -9.51
N ILE A 83 -2.21 19.19 -9.08
CA ILE A 83 -3.43 19.96 -9.40
C ILE A 83 -3.84 20.79 -8.18
N GLN A 84 -3.58 22.10 -8.23
CA GLN A 84 -3.97 23.02 -7.16
C GLN A 84 -5.46 23.39 -7.25
N ALA A 85 -6.21 23.17 -6.16
CA ALA A 85 -7.58 23.65 -6.02
C ALA A 85 -7.60 25.19 -5.84
N TYR A 86 -8.34 25.90 -6.69
CA TYR A 86 -8.50 27.36 -6.62
C TYR A 86 -9.88 27.83 -7.08
N VAL A 87 -10.28 27.52 -8.32
CA VAL A 87 -11.57 27.97 -8.90
C VAL A 87 -12.61 26.85 -8.92
N GLY A 88 -12.17 25.63 -9.19
CA GLY A 88 -13.03 24.48 -9.40
C GLY A 88 -12.39 23.47 -10.35
N ALA A 89 -12.78 22.20 -10.19
CA ALA A 89 -12.08 21.05 -10.76
C ALA A 89 -11.70 21.18 -12.25
N LYS A 90 -12.61 21.63 -13.10
CA LYS A 90 -12.35 21.77 -14.54
C LYS A 90 -11.27 22.82 -14.83
N ALA A 91 -11.47 24.06 -14.36
CA ALA A 91 -10.54 25.16 -14.60
C ALA A 91 -9.17 24.89 -13.94
N ASP A 92 -9.16 24.29 -12.75
CA ASP A 92 -7.94 23.95 -12.03
C ASP A 92 -7.15 22.84 -12.75
N THR A 93 -7.84 21.84 -13.31
CA THR A 93 -7.19 20.77 -14.11
C THR A 93 -6.61 21.34 -15.41
N GLU A 94 -7.36 22.19 -16.13
CA GLU A 94 -6.88 22.83 -17.36
C GLU A 94 -5.64 23.69 -17.09
N ARG A 95 -5.63 24.46 -15.99
CA ARG A 95 -4.46 25.23 -15.57
C ARG A 95 -3.27 24.32 -15.22
N ALA A 96 -3.50 23.27 -14.44
CA ALA A 96 -2.43 22.34 -14.03
C ALA A 96 -1.79 21.63 -15.24
N LEU A 97 -2.57 21.29 -16.27
CA LEU A 97 -2.06 20.72 -17.52
C LEU A 97 -1.08 21.66 -18.24
N HIS A 98 -1.32 22.97 -18.18
CA HIS A 98 -0.43 23.97 -18.75
C HIS A 98 0.79 24.24 -17.85
N GLU A 99 0.58 24.47 -16.55
CA GLU A 99 1.66 24.82 -15.61
C GLU A 99 2.68 23.70 -15.40
N ASN A 100 2.23 22.44 -15.44
CA ASN A 100 3.06 21.26 -15.18
C ASN A 100 3.33 20.43 -16.45
N GLU A 101 3.16 21.02 -17.64
CA GLU A 101 3.29 20.32 -18.93
C GLU A 101 4.63 19.58 -19.06
N GLU A 102 5.73 20.20 -18.66
CA GLU A 102 7.07 19.61 -18.70
C GLU A 102 7.15 18.32 -17.87
N VAL A 103 6.66 18.39 -16.63
CA VAL A 103 6.69 17.24 -15.70
C VAL A 103 5.79 16.13 -16.22
N TYR A 104 4.56 16.43 -16.63
CA TYR A 104 3.65 15.42 -17.16
C TYR A 104 4.19 14.77 -18.43
N THR A 105 4.82 15.55 -19.31
CA THR A 105 5.46 15.03 -20.53
C THR A 105 6.64 14.12 -20.19
N PHE A 106 7.48 14.50 -19.22
CA PHE A 106 8.57 13.66 -18.74
C PHE A 106 8.02 12.33 -18.19
N LEU A 107 7.07 12.38 -17.27
CA LEU A 107 6.50 11.20 -16.63
C LEU A 107 5.82 10.28 -17.65
N GLN A 108 5.09 10.84 -18.63
CA GLN A 108 4.46 10.06 -19.69
C GLN A 108 5.51 9.34 -20.56
N LYS A 109 6.51 10.06 -21.06
CA LYS A 109 7.54 9.50 -21.95
C LYS A 109 8.40 8.45 -21.26
N VAL A 110 8.77 8.69 -20.01
CA VAL A 110 9.52 7.71 -19.20
C VAL A 110 8.65 6.47 -18.93
N SER A 111 7.36 6.68 -18.63
CA SER A 111 6.45 5.57 -18.39
C SER A 111 6.30 4.69 -19.63
N GLU A 112 6.12 5.30 -20.81
CA GLU A 112 6.08 4.60 -22.09
C GLU A 112 7.38 3.83 -22.37
N LYS A 113 8.55 4.46 -22.17
CA LYS A 113 9.86 3.85 -22.40
C LYS A 113 10.08 2.58 -21.57
N TYR A 114 9.69 2.60 -20.29
CA TYR A 114 10.02 1.54 -19.33
C TYR A 114 8.87 0.58 -19.03
N GLY A 115 7.74 0.69 -19.74
CA GLY A 115 6.58 -0.19 -19.58
C GLY A 115 5.79 0.05 -18.29
N ILE A 116 5.67 1.31 -17.87
CA ILE A 116 4.92 1.73 -16.68
C ILE A 116 3.55 2.24 -17.12
N GLY A 117 2.48 1.82 -16.46
CA GLY A 117 1.14 2.35 -16.71
C GLY A 117 1.02 3.81 -16.26
N PHE A 118 0.44 4.68 -17.08
CA PHE A 118 0.38 6.12 -16.81
C PHE A 118 -1.07 6.61 -16.68
N TRP A 119 -1.45 6.99 -15.47
CA TRP A 119 -2.74 7.61 -15.16
C TRP A 119 -2.62 9.14 -15.27
N ARG A 120 -3.27 9.69 -16.29
CA ARG A 120 -3.19 11.10 -16.68
C ARG A 120 -3.71 12.05 -15.59
N PRO A 121 -3.31 13.34 -15.61
CA PRO A 121 -3.89 14.34 -14.71
C PRO A 121 -5.41 14.36 -14.78
N GLY A 122 -6.06 14.37 -13.61
CA GLY A 122 -7.52 14.32 -13.49
C GLY A 122 -8.14 12.92 -13.51
N SER A 123 -7.33 11.85 -13.56
CA SER A 123 -7.83 10.47 -13.50
C SER A 123 -8.29 10.03 -12.11
N GLY A 124 -7.76 10.62 -11.04
CA GLY A 124 -8.13 10.32 -9.67
C GLY A 124 -6.91 10.21 -8.75
N ILE A 125 -7.17 10.20 -7.45
CA ILE A 125 -6.13 10.03 -6.43
C ILE A 125 -5.61 8.58 -6.48
N ILE A 126 -4.28 8.41 -6.41
CA ILE A 126 -3.56 7.13 -6.52
C ILE A 126 -4.24 6.01 -5.74
N HIS A 127 -4.61 6.25 -4.48
CA HIS A 127 -5.17 5.22 -3.60
C HIS A 127 -6.58 4.78 -4.00
N GLN A 128 -7.37 5.69 -4.57
CA GLN A 128 -8.70 5.39 -5.07
C GLN A 128 -8.59 4.55 -6.35
N VAL A 129 -7.75 4.98 -7.29
CA VAL A 129 -7.48 4.25 -8.53
C VAL A 129 -6.93 2.86 -8.23
N VAL A 130 -6.02 2.75 -7.25
CA VAL A 130 -5.49 1.47 -6.77
C VAL A 130 -6.60 0.59 -6.20
N LEU A 131 -7.45 1.11 -5.32
CA LEU A 131 -8.50 0.32 -4.70
C LEU A 131 -9.51 -0.21 -5.74
N GLU A 132 -9.80 0.58 -6.76
CA GLU A 132 -10.79 0.24 -7.80
C GLU A 132 -10.25 -0.72 -8.87
N ASN A 133 -8.94 -0.68 -9.17
CA ASN A 133 -8.39 -1.35 -10.36
C ASN A 133 -7.29 -2.37 -10.05
N TYR A 134 -6.65 -2.28 -8.88
CA TYR A 134 -5.34 -2.92 -8.66
C TYR A 134 -5.20 -3.67 -7.35
N ALA A 135 -5.95 -3.29 -6.32
CA ALA A 135 -5.95 -4.00 -5.05
C ALA A 135 -6.66 -5.36 -5.21
N PHE A 136 -6.17 -6.37 -4.50
CA PHE A 136 -6.84 -7.66 -4.42
C PHE A 136 -6.45 -8.40 -3.12
N PRO A 137 -7.32 -9.28 -2.60
CA PRO A 137 -7.03 -10.01 -1.37
C PRO A 137 -5.78 -10.89 -1.46
N GLY A 138 -4.89 -10.74 -0.48
CA GLY A 138 -3.70 -11.58 -0.36
C GLY A 138 -2.47 -11.11 -1.13
N GLY A 139 -2.58 -10.06 -1.95
CA GLY A 139 -1.44 -9.45 -2.63
C GLY A 139 -0.56 -8.62 -1.70
N LEU A 140 0.67 -8.38 -2.14
CA LEU A 140 1.64 -7.46 -1.53
C LEU A 140 1.96 -6.34 -2.53
N MET A 141 1.79 -5.08 -2.14
CA MET A 141 2.26 -3.95 -2.94
C MET A 141 3.05 -2.96 -2.11
N ILE A 142 3.93 -2.23 -2.81
CA ILE A 142 4.57 -1.03 -2.27
C ILE A 142 4.16 0.19 -3.10
N GLY A 143 4.10 1.34 -2.46
CA GLY A 143 3.80 2.59 -3.14
C GLY A 143 4.57 3.76 -2.57
N THR A 144 4.98 4.71 -3.42
CA THR A 144 5.77 5.89 -3.01
C THR A 144 4.90 6.97 -2.36
N ASP A 145 4.04 6.55 -1.44
CA ASP A 145 3.10 7.38 -0.71
C ASP A 145 2.73 6.75 0.65
N SER A 146 2.60 7.57 1.70
CA SER A 146 2.33 7.08 3.06
C SER A 146 0.95 6.44 3.21
N HIS A 147 -0.03 6.83 2.39
CA HIS A 147 -1.41 6.36 2.48
C HIS A 147 -1.70 5.13 1.60
N THR A 148 -0.64 4.53 1.02
CA THR A 148 -0.68 3.22 0.34
C THR A 148 -1.42 2.12 1.15
N PRO A 149 -1.40 2.09 2.50
CA PRO A 149 -2.24 1.19 3.31
C PRO A 149 -3.75 1.21 3.01
N ASN A 150 -4.28 2.18 2.26
CA ASN A 150 -5.67 2.19 1.80
C ASN A 150 -6.11 0.87 1.15
N ALA A 151 -5.24 0.22 0.36
CA ALA A 151 -5.56 -1.06 -0.28
C ALA A 151 -5.75 -2.24 0.72
N GLY A 152 -5.35 -2.06 1.97
CA GLY A 152 -5.67 -2.96 3.09
C GLY A 152 -7.16 -3.14 3.34
N GLY A 153 -7.98 -2.18 2.87
CA GLY A 153 -9.44 -2.28 2.87
C GLY A 153 -9.99 -3.40 1.99
N LEU A 154 -9.22 -3.83 0.98
CA LEU A 154 -9.54 -4.94 0.08
C LEU A 154 -8.61 -6.15 0.33
N GLY A 155 -8.10 -6.29 1.56
CA GLY A 155 -7.32 -7.45 1.99
C GLY A 155 -5.93 -7.58 1.35
N MET A 156 -5.45 -6.54 0.68
CA MET A 156 -4.09 -6.45 0.15
C MET A 156 -3.15 -5.88 1.21
N LEU A 157 -1.96 -6.45 1.38
CA LEU A 157 -0.96 -5.85 2.25
C LEU A 157 -0.19 -4.78 1.45
N ALA A 158 -0.45 -3.51 1.73
CA ALA A 158 0.04 -2.40 0.92
C ALA A 158 0.85 -1.42 1.78
N ILE A 159 2.12 -1.20 1.44
CA ILE A 159 3.08 -0.51 2.31
C ILE A 159 3.62 0.75 1.61
N GLY A 160 3.60 1.88 2.31
CA GLY A 160 4.22 3.11 1.85
C GLY A 160 5.74 3.05 1.98
N VAL A 161 6.47 3.46 0.93
CA VAL A 161 7.93 3.39 0.86
C VAL A 161 8.54 4.64 0.21
N GLY A 162 9.86 4.76 0.27
CA GLY A 162 10.58 5.80 -0.48
C GLY A 162 10.74 5.44 -1.97
N GLY A 163 11.19 6.41 -2.77
CA GLY A 163 11.44 6.19 -4.20
C GLY A 163 12.50 5.11 -4.47
N ALA A 164 13.54 5.02 -3.65
CA ALA A 164 14.60 4.03 -3.80
C ALA A 164 14.10 2.59 -3.58
N ASP A 165 13.27 2.35 -2.57
CA ASP A 165 12.66 1.04 -2.32
C ASP A 165 11.75 0.60 -3.49
N ALA A 166 11.02 1.56 -4.08
CA ALA A 166 10.25 1.31 -5.29
C ALA A 166 11.17 0.92 -6.46
N VAL A 167 12.33 1.58 -6.60
CA VAL A 167 13.33 1.22 -7.61
C VAL A 167 13.84 -0.21 -7.42
N ASP A 168 14.13 -0.65 -6.19
CA ASP A 168 14.56 -2.03 -5.92
C ASP A 168 13.59 -3.05 -6.50
N ALA A 169 12.29 -2.90 -6.20
CA ALA A 169 11.26 -3.78 -6.76
C ALA A 169 11.16 -3.64 -8.30
N MET A 170 11.23 -2.41 -8.83
CA MET A 170 11.20 -2.16 -10.27
C MET A 170 12.41 -2.77 -11.01
N VAL A 171 13.58 -2.94 -10.38
CA VAL A 171 14.76 -3.58 -10.98
C VAL A 171 14.85 -5.09 -10.71
N GLY A 172 13.86 -5.64 -9.99
CA GLY A 172 13.75 -7.06 -9.63
C GLY A 172 14.58 -7.49 -8.42
N MET A 173 15.03 -6.53 -7.60
CA MET A 173 15.72 -6.81 -6.34
C MET A 173 14.70 -7.08 -5.23
N PRO A 174 15.01 -7.96 -4.27
CA PRO A 174 14.15 -8.15 -3.11
C PRO A 174 14.09 -6.86 -2.30
N TRP A 175 12.87 -6.45 -1.96
CA TRP A 175 12.63 -5.30 -1.08
C TRP A 175 12.79 -5.73 0.38
N GLU A 176 13.56 -4.95 1.15
CA GLU A 176 13.83 -5.22 2.55
C GLU A 176 12.87 -4.46 3.47
N VAL A 177 12.22 -5.17 4.40
CA VAL A 177 11.38 -4.56 5.43
C VAL A 177 11.58 -5.24 6.77
N LYS A 178 11.72 -4.46 7.83
CA LYS A 178 11.75 -4.98 9.20
C LYS A 178 10.50 -5.82 9.45
N TYR A 179 10.66 -7.07 9.89
CA TYR A 179 9.55 -7.98 10.16
C TYR A 179 8.63 -7.37 11.23
N PRO A 180 7.42 -6.88 10.89
CA PRO A 180 6.67 -6.05 11.82
C PRO A 180 6.12 -6.84 13.00
N GLU A 181 6.01 -6.17 14.13
CA GLU A 181 5.12 -6.62 15.20
C GLU A 181 3.65 -6.43 14.77
N LEU A 182 2.69 -6.98 15.51
CA LEU A 182 1.26 -6.89 15.15
C LEU A 182 0.45 -6.28 16.28
N ILE A 183 -0.47 -5.39 15.93
CA ILE A 183 -1.57 -4.94 16.79
C ILE A 183 -2.86 -5.57 16.25
N GLY A 184 -3.52 -6.39 17.06
CA GLY A 184 -4.83 -6.93 16.73
C GLY A 184 -5.93 -5.98 17.19
N ILE A 185 -6.80 -5.56 16.26
CA ILE A 185 -7.95 -4.71 16.55
C ILE A 185 -9.23 -5.54 16.42
N HIS A 186 -9.80 -5.89 17.57
CA HIS A 186 -11.00 -6.73 17.63
C HIS A 186 -12.27 -5.88 17.56
N LEU A 187 -12.90 -5.84 16.38
CA LEU A 187 -14.15 -5.11 16.15
C LEU A 187 -15.36 -5.98 16.50
N THR A 188 -16.26 -5.44 17.31
CA THR A 188 -17.53 -6.05 17.68
C THR A 188 -18.70 -5.09 17.41
N GLY A 189 -19.92 -5.61 17.38
CA GLY A 189 -21.11 -4.81 17.08
C GLY A 189 -21.18 -4.36 15.62
N ARG A 190 -21.84 -3.21 15.39
CA ARG A 190 -21.99 -2.57 14.07
C ARG A 190 -22.07 -1.05 14.22
N LEU A 191 -21.62 -0.32 13.20
CA LEU A 191 -21.82 1.14 13.11
C LEU A 191 -23.33 1.45 13.01
N SER A 192 -23.76 2.55 13.62
CA SER A 192 -25.17 2.95 13.65
C SER A 192 -25.33 4.47 13.73
N GLY A 193 -26.45 4.99 13.20
CA GLY A 193 -26.74 6.41 13.23
C GLY A 193 -25.73 7.21 12.41
N TRP A 194 -25.09 8.20 13.03
CA TRP A 194 -24.11 9.08 12.40
C TRP A 194 -22.68 8.51 12.41
N THR A 195 -22.43 7.43 13.15
CA THR A 195 -21.08 6.84 13.23
C THR A 195 -20.70 6.18 11.91
N SER A 196 -19.50 6.49 11.45
CA SER A 196 -18.93 6.10 10.17
C SER A 196 -17.63 5.28 10.35
N PRO A 197 -17.11 4.64 9.29
CA PRO A 197 -15.81 3.97 9.34
C PRO A 197 -14.67 4.90 9.76
N LYS A 198 -14.74 6.19 9.40
CA LYS A 198 -13.76 7.20 9.81
C LYS A 198 -13.66 7.34 11.34
N ASP A 199 -14.76 7.18 12.05
CA ASP A 199 -14.77 7.31 13.51
C ASP A 199 -14.01 6.18 14.21
N VAL A 200 -13.96 4.99 13.59
CA VAL A 200 -13.16 3.86 14.12
C VAL A 200 -11.68 4.22 14.16
N ILE A 201 -11.14 4.73 13.04
CA ILE A 201 -9.71 5.07 12.98
C ILE A 201 -9.40 6.34 13.77
N LEU A 202 -10.31 7.33 13.82
CA LEU A 202 -10.16 8.49 14.69
C LEU A 202 -10.08 8.10 16.17
N TYR A 203 -10.93 7.17 16.61
CA TYR A 203 -10.87 6.62 17.97
C TYR A 203 -9.53 5.95 18.23
N LEU A 204 -9.06 5.11 17.30
CA LEU A 204 -7.75 4.45 17.43
C LEU A 204 -6.57 5.44 17.45
N CYS A 205 -6.63 6.52 16.67
CA CYS A 205 -5.66 7.63 16.76
C CYS A 205 -5.61 8.25 18.16
N GLY A 206 -6.77 8.41 18.82
CA GLY A 206 -6.84 8.86 20.21
C GLY A 206 -6.24 7.87 21.21
N VAL A 207 -6.45 6.57 21.00
CA VAL A 207 -5.98 5.50 21.91
C VAL A 207 -4.49 5.20 21.75
N LEU A 208 -4.03 5.04 20.51
CA LEU A 208 -2.67 4.60 20.19
C LEU A 208 -1.70 5.77 20.01
N THR A 209 -2.19 6.97 19.73
CA THR A 209 -1.41 8.18 19.40
C THR A 209 -0.53 8.00 18.15
N VAL A 210 0.16 9.06 17.74
CA VAL A 210 0.96 9.10 16.49
C VAL A 210 2.18 8.17 16.45
N LYS A 211 2.53 7.53 17.58
CA LYS A 211 3.67 6.59 17.67
C LYS A 211 3.25 5.15 18.00
N GLY A 212 1.96 4.90 18.23
CA GLY A 212 1.49 3.60 18.71
C GLY A 212 1.67 2.46 17.70
N GLY A 213 1.68 2.80 16.41
CA GLY A 213 1.84 1.86 15.30
C GLY A 213 3.29 1.67 14.82
N THR A 214 4.28 2.38 15.36
CA THR A 214 5.65 2.30 14.82
C THR A 214 6.20 0.87 14.82
N ASN A 215 6.67 0.44 13.63
CA ASN A 215 7.15 -0.93 13.33
C ASN A 215 6.09 -2.04 13.54
N LYS A 216 4.80 -1.69 13.49
CA LYS A 216 3.67 -2.61 13.68
C LYS A 216 2.73 -2.56 12.48
N ILE A 217 2.09 -3.70 12.21
CA ILE A 217 0.94 -3.79 11.31
C ILE A 217 -0.33 -3.92 12.14
N LEU A 218 -1.35 -3.15 11.76
CA LEU A 218 -2.68 -3.20 12.38
C LEU A 218 -3.53 -4.22 11.64
N GLU A 219 -3.85 -5.33 12.29
CA GLU A 219 -4.71 -6.38 11.74
C GLU A 219 -6.09 -6.31 12.40
N TYR A 220 -7.11 -5.96 11.61
CA TYR A 220 -8.49 -5.89 12.06
C TYR A 220 -9.14 -7.26 12.01
N PHE A 221 -9.89 -7.65 13.04
CA PHE A 221 -10.59 -8.93 13.09
C PHE A 221 -11.86 -8.84 13.96
N GLY A 222 -12.65 -9.92 13.99
CA GLY A 222 -13.89 -9.99 14.77
C GLY A 222 -15.16 -9.81 13.95
N PRO A 223 -16.34 -10.07 14.53
CA PRO A 223 -17.61 -10.03 13.81
C PRO A 223 -17.96 -8.64 13.26
N GLY A 224 -17.47 -7.57 13.89
CA GLY A 224 -17.74 -6.19 13.47
C GLY A 224 -17.13 -5.83 12.11
N THR A 225 -16.09 -6.54 11.64
CA THR A 225 -15.46 -6.25 10.35
C THR A 225 -16.44 -6.38 9.17
N ARG A 226 -17.38 -7.33 9.25
CA ARG A 226 -18.41 -7.59 8.23
C ARG A 226 -19.48 -6.50 8.15
N SER A 227 -19.54 -5.62 9.15
CA SER A 227 -20.47 -4.49 9.19
C SER A 227 -19.97 -3.26 8.42
N ILE A 228 -18.72 -3.28 7.95
CA ILE A 228 -18.06 -2.15 7.30
C ILE A 228 -17.91 -2.46 5.80
N SER A 229 -18.25 -1.52 4.93
CA SER A 229 -18.07 -1.64 3.47
C SER A 229 -16.58 -1.72 3.08
N CYS A 230 -16.24 -2.26 1.90
CA CYS A 230 -14.86 -2.25 1.41
C CYS A 230 -14.21 -0.87 1.44
N THR A 231 -14.86 0.16 0.91
CA THR A 231 -14.35 1.55 0.92
C THR A 231 -14.25 2.13 2.33
N GLY A 232 -15.14 1.72 3.24
CA GLY A 232 -15.06 2.05 4.67
C GLY A 232 -13.84 1.42 5.34
N LYS A 233 -13.52 0.16 5.00
CA LYS A 233 -12.28 -0.49 5.45
C LYS A 233 -11.07 0.22 4.89
N GLY A 234 -11.10 0.62 3.62
CA GLY A 234 -10.04 1.42 2.99
C GLY A 234 -9.80 2.73 3.73
N THR A 235 -10.88 3.43 4.13
CA THR A 235 -10.80 4.65 4.97
C THR A 235 -10.06 4.38 6.29
N ILE A 236 -10.37 3.26 6.94
CA ILE A 236 -9.76 2.87 8.22
C ILE A 236 -8.27 2.53 8.03
N THR A 237 -7.94 1.75 7.01
CA THR A 237 -6.54 1.33 6.78
C THR A 237 -5.67 2.47 6.26
N ASN A 238 -6.23 3.38 5.45
CA ASN A 238 -5.60 4.59 4.96
C ASN A 238 -5.05 5.46 6.11
N MET A 239 -5.91 5.86 7.04
CA MET A 239 -5.51 6.72 8.17
C MET A 239 -4.76 5.95 9.26
N GLY A 240 -4.58 4.63 9.11
CA GLY A 240 -3.60 3.87 9.89
C GLY A 240 -2.16 4.40 9.73
N ALA A 241 -1.87 5.08 8.62
CA ALA A 241 -0.59 5.77 8.42
C ALA A 241 -0.29 6.80 9.52
N GLU A 242 -1.31 7.49 10.05
CA GLU A 242 -1.16 8.52 11.09
C GLU A 242 -0.77 7.97 12.46
N LEU A 243 -0.84 6.65 12.64
CA LEU A 243 -0.36 5.95 13.84
C LEU A 243 1.13 5.59 13.75
N GLY A 244 1.78 5.87 12.60
CA GLY A 244 3.11 5.39 12.27
C GLY A 244 3.15 3.89 11.95
N ALA A 245 2.00 3.29 11.62
CA ALA A 245 1.90 1.88 11.24
C ALA A 245 2.67 1.58 9.94
N THR A 246 3.31 0.42 9.87
CA THR A 246 3.89 -0.06 8.60
C THR A 246 2.80 -0.23 7.53
N THR A 247 1.65 -0.79 7.94
CA THR A 247 0.41 -0.82 7.16
C THR A 247 -0.75 -1.30 8.05
N SER A 248 -1.94 -1.42 7.47
CA SER A 248 -3.17 -1.89 8.10
C SER A 248 -3.91 -2.82 7.13
N VAL A 249 -4.57 -3.87 7.63
CA VAL A 249 -5.28 -4.84 6.76
C VAL A 249 -6.55 -5.40 7.39
N PHE A 250 -7.58 -5.58 6.55
CA PHE A 250 -8.79 -6.33 6.89
C PHE A 250 -8.80 -7.72 6.24
N PRO A 251 -9.43 -8.73 6.88
CA PRO A 251 -9.63 -10.04 6.26
C PRO A 251 -10.67 -9.96 5.15
N TYR A 252 -10.46 -10.78 4.12
CA TYR A 252 -11.44 -10.98 3.05
C TYR A 252 -12.80 -11.40 3.61
N ASP A 253 -13.86 -10.76 3.13
CA ASP A 253 -15.25 -11.12 3.40
C ASP A 253 -16.16 -10.70 2.23
N ASP A 254 -17.46 -10.90 2.40
CA ASP A 254 -18.52 -10.66 1.40
C ASP A 254 -18.74 -9.18 1.05
N ARG A 255 -18.05 -8.25 1.70
CA ARG A 255 -18.13 -6.81 1.41
C ARG A 255 -17.02 -6.33 0.47
N MET A 256 -16.08 -7.20 0.11
CA MET A 256 -14.93 -6.96 -0.77
C MET A 256 -15.19 -7.45 -2.19
#